data_AF-A0A940N336-F1
#
_entry.id   AF-A0A940N336-F1
#
_cell.length_a   1.000
_cell.length_b   1.000
_cell.length_c   1.000
_cell.angle_alpha   90.00
_cell.angle_beta   90.00
_cell.angle_gamma   90.00
#
_symmetry.space_group_name_H-M   'P 1'
#
loop_
_entity.id
_entity.type
_entity.pdbx_description
1 polymer ?
#
loop_
_entity_poly.entity_id
_entity_poly.type
_entity_poly.pdbx_seq_one_letter_code
_entity_poly.pdbx_strand_id
1 'polypeptide(L)'
;MSPALVVCIPARNEAERLPRLLRALAAQEGPAPLRVLVLANNCTDGTAEAARREAAPSLELRVEEAVLPPDRSHAGGARGLAMGRGAAWLREAGATDGVLLSTDADSEPPPHWVAANLAAIAAGAEAVGGAIRIAPEPGAAVPDWLQAAQARVARYWEAVRALAHAIDPLPYDPPPRHGDHTGASLAVTLAAFEAAGGVPAIPTGEDNALVTAIERNGGRLRHPPDVWIAVSAREDGRATGGMAGEVRRWREMAESGAPHLLPDAAFWQALFMRNRALRDSWPRADARIAGADPDILARTARESVNAIAFVKRAEPLLPPLTPEWHEIARATRDLEAMVR
;
A
#
# COMPACT_ATOMS: atom_id res chain seq x y z
N MET A 1 3.50 -16.52 -20.76
CA MET A 1 2.48 -15.50 -21.08
C MET A 1 2.36 -14.59 -19.87
N SER A 2 2.26 -13.27 -20.04
CA SER A 2 2.00 -12.37 -18.91
C SER A 2 0.57 -12.60 -18.39
N PRO A 3 0.34 -12.56 -17.07
CA PRO A 3 -1.00 -12.79 -16.52
C PRO A 3 -1.97 -11.72 -17.02
N ALA A 4 -3.25 -12.08 -17.12
CA ALA A 4 -4.31 -11.09 -17.35
C ALA A 4 -4.35 -10.11 -16.18
N LEU A 5 -4.53 -8.82 -16.45
CA LEU A 5 -4.57 -7.81 -15.38
C LEU A 5 -5.67 -6.79 -15.61
N VAL A 6 -6.15 -6.16 -14.54
CA VAL A 6 -7.07 -5.02 -14.58
C VAL A 6 -6.58 -3.92 -13.62
N VAL A 7 -6.44 -2.70 -14.12
CA VAL A 7 -6.25 -1.50 -13.29
C VAL A 7 -7.61 -0.98 -12.85
N CYS A 8 -7.85 -0.91 -11.54
CA CYS A 8 -9.11 -0.53 -10.92
C CYS A 8 -8.98 0.87 -10.32
N ILE A 9 -9.85 1.80 -10.75
CA ILE A 9 -9.75 3.23 -10.42
C ILE A 9 -11.08 3.69 -9.82
N PRO A 10 -11.21 3.80 -8.49
CA PRO A 10 -12.32 4.53 -7.90
C PRO A 10 -12.16 6.04 -8.19
N ALA A 11 -13.22 6.68 -8.68
CA ALA A 11 -13.20 8.09 -9.05
C ALA A 11 -14.45 8.80 -8.54
N ARG A 12 -14.26 9.91 -7.82
CA ARG A 12 -15.35 10.78 -7.36
C ARG A 12 -15.00 12.23 -7.61
N ASN A 13 -15.71 12.90 -8.50
CA ASN A 13 -15.46 14.30 -8.87
C ASN A 13 -13.99 14.56 -9.29
N GLU A 14 -13.55 13.83 -10.30
CA GLU A 14 -12.18 13.80 -10.81
C GLU A 14 -12.10 14.12 -12.31
N ALA A 15 -13.09 14.85 -12.86
CA ALA A 15 -13.18 15.17 -14.28
C ALA A 15 -11.93 15.87 -14.85
N GLU A 16 -11.22 16.64 -14.02
CA GLU A 16 -10.02 17.38 -14.41
C GLU A 16 -8.73 16.55 -14.39
N ARG A 17 -8.62 15.57 -13.47
CA ARG A 17 -7.37 14.83 -13.20
C ARG A 17 -7.36 13.44 -13.80
N LEU A 18 -8.49 12.75 -13.79
CA LEU A 18 -8.61 11.40 -14.33
C LEU A 18 -8.10 11.29 -15.78
N PRO A 19 -8.29 12.28 -16.67
CA PRO A 19 -7.70 12.23 -18.00
C PRO A 19 -6.18 12.11 -18.04
N ARG A 20 -5.46 12.75 -17.10
CA ARG A 20 -4.00 12.66 -17.01
C ARG A 20 -3.57 11.23 -16.66
N LEU A 21 -4.24 10.61 -15.68
CA LEU A 21 -4.00 9.22 -15.30
C LEU A 21 -4.28 8.26 -16.47
N LEU A 22 -5.41 8.40 -17.16
CA LEU A 22 -5.75 7.50 -18.27
C LEU A 22 -4.74 7.60 -19.42
N ARG A 23 -4.23 8.80 -19.73
CA ARG A 23 -3.13 8.95 -20.70
C ARG A 23 -1.82 8.32 -20.23
N ALA A 24 -1.49 8.44 -18.94
CA ALA A 24 -0.31 7.78 -18.36
C ALA A 24 -0.44 6.25 -18.40
N LEU A 25 -1.65 5.71 -18.20
CA LEU A 25 -1.94 4.29 -18.34
C LEU A 25 -1.89 3.81 -19.80
N ALA A 26 -2.37 4.63 -20.74
CA ALA A 26 -2.30 4.35 -22.17
C ALA A 26 -0.85 4.29 -22.71
N ALA A 27 0.09 4.92 -22.00
CA ALA A 27 1.52 4.98 -22.30
C ALA A 27 2.37 3.99 -21.48
N GLN A 28 1.75 3.05 -20.75
CA GLN A 28 2.49 2.05 -19.97
C GLN A 28 3.28 1.09 -20.86
N GLU A 29 4.44 0.71 -20.36
CA GLU A 29 5.23 -0.41 -20.87
C GLU A 29 4.60 -1.74 -20.44
N GLY A 30 4.57 -2.71 -21.35
CA GLY A 30 4.09 -4.07 -21.06
C GLY A 30 2.85 -4.47 -21.86
N PRO A 31 1.92 -5.25 -21.27
CA PRO A 31 0.80 -5.83 -22.01
C PRO A 31 -0.17 -4.76 -22.51
N ALA A 32 -0.53 -4.87 -23.79
CA ALA A 32 -1.53 -4.03 -24.44
C ALA A 32 -2.52 -4.91 -25.27
N PRO A 33 -3.82 -4.56 -25.32
CA PRO A 33 -4.43 -3.44 -24.61
C PRO A 33 -4.48 -3.69 -23.09
N LEU A 34 -4.25 -2.64 -22.31
CA LEU A 34 -4.32 -2.66 -20.85
C LEU A 34 -5.79 -2.55 -20.43
N ARG A 35 -6.29 -3.49 -19.62
CA ARG A 35 -7.64 -3.37 -19.07
C ARG A 35 -7.67 -2.35 -17.95
N VAL A 36 -8.55 -1.38 -18.09
CA VAL A 36 -8.74 -0.31 -17.12
C VAL A 36 -10.22 -0.22 -16.79
N LEU A 37 -10.54 -0.32 -15.51
CA LEU A 37 -11.88 -0.12 -14.98
C LEU A 37 -11.90 1.18 -14.17
N VAL A 38 -12.67 2.15 -14.65
CA VAL A 38 -13.02 3.36 -13.91
C VAL A 38 -14.38 3.16 -13.27
N LEU A 39 -14.43 3.26 -11.94
CA LEU A 39 -15.68 3.30 -11.17
C LEU A 39 -15.95 4.75 -10.75
N ALA A 40 -16.79 5.46 -11.51
CA ALA A 40 -17.26 6.79 -11.15
C ALA A 40 -18.35 6.68 -10.07
N ASN A 41 -18.00 6.93 -8.81
CA ASN A 41 -18.89 6.74 -7.67
C ASN A 41 -19.39 8.06 -7.07
N ASN A 42 -20.72 8.20 -6.97
CA ASN A 42 -21.37 9.39 -6.40
C ASN A 42 -20.83 10.72 -6.98
N CYS A 43 -20.52 10.73 -8.28
CA CYS A 43 -20.06 11.94 -8.97
C CYS A 43 -21.20 12.93 -9.19
N THR A 44 -20.87 14.21 -9.11
CA THR A 44 -21.76 15.35 -9.40
C THR A 44 -21.22 16.21 -10.55
N ASP A 45 -20.09 15.83 -11.14
CA ASP A 45 -19.44 16.49 -12.27
C ASP A 45 -19.37 15.54 -13.49
N GLY A 46 -18.66 15.96 -14.54
CA GLY A 46 -18.47 15.20 -15.77
C GLY A 46 -17.44 14.05 -15.70
N THR A 47 -17.11 13.50 -14.52
CA THR A 47 -16.02 12.50 -14.36
C THR A 47 -16.15 11.31 -15.33
N ALA A 48 -17.34 10.71 -15.43
CA ALA A 48 -17.54 9.54 -16.28
C ALA A 48 -17.42 9.88 -17.77
N GLU A 49 -17.93 11.05 -18.18
CA GLU A 49 -17.77 11.54 -19.57
C GLU A 49 -16.31 11.84 -19.89
N ALA A 50 -15.59 12.48 -18.97
CA ALA A 50 -14.17 12.75 -19.12
C ALA A 50 -13.37 11.46 -19.31
N ALA A 51 -13.66 10.42 -18.51
CA ALA A 51 -13.02 9.11 -18.66
C ALA A 51 -13.28 8.47 -20.04
N ARG A 52 -14.55 8.48 -20.50
CA ARG A 52 -14.93 7.89 -21.79
C ARG A 52 -14.25 8.55 -22.99
N ARG A 53 -13.92 9.84 -22.90
CA ARG A 53 -13.20 10.59 -23.96
C ARG A 53 -11.74 10.16 -24.12
N GLU A 54 -11.16 9.49 -23.12
CA GLU A 54 -9.78 9.02 -23.12
C GLU A 54 -9.65 7.57 -23.61
N ALA A 55 -10.68 7.03 -24.28
CA ALA A 55 -10.58 5.74 -24.95
C ALA A 55 -9.42 5.76 -25.97
N ALA A 56 -8.53 4.78 -25.87
CA ALA A 56 -7.36 4.64 -26.72
C ALA A 56 -7.18 3.18 -27.15
N PRO A 57 -6.59 2.89 -28.32
CA PRO A 57 -6.36 1.51 -28.75
C PRO A 57 -5.47 0.69 -27.80
N SER A 58 -4.63 1.35 -26.99
CA SER A 58 -3.80 0.71 -25.97
C SER A 58 -4.58 0.41 -24.68
N LEU A 59 -5.84 0.83 -24.55
CA LEU A 59 -6.69 0.59 -23.39
C LEU A 59 -7.94 -0.20 -23.77
N GLU A 60 -8.19 -1.28 -23.05
CA GLU A 60 -9.52 -1.87 -22.96
C GLU A 60 -10.21 -1.17 -21.78
N LEU A 61 -10.94 -0.09 -22.04
CA LEU A 61 -11.50 0.79 -20.99
C LEU A 61 -12.97 0.45 -20.69
N ARG A 62 -13.28 0.14 -19.44
CA ARG A 62 -14.65 0.07 -18.89
C ARG A 62 -14.88 1.25 -17.95
N VAL A 63 -15.94 2.04 -18.20
CA VAL A 63 -16.36 3.14 -17.32
C VAL A 63 -17.74 2.81 -16.75
N GLU A 64 -17.78 2.53 -15.46
CA GLU A 64 -18.99 2.23 -14.70
C GLU A 64 -19.37 3.39 -13.79
N GLU A 65 -20.65 3.71 -13.73
CA GLU A 65 -21.20 4.71 -12.82
C GLU A 65 -21.94 4.00 -11.69
N ALA A 66 -21.68 4.39 -10.44
CA ALA A 66 -22.28 3.78 -9.27
C ALA A 66 -22.72 4.83 -8.25
N VAL A 67 -23.88 4.60 -7.63
CA VAL A 67 -24.31 5.36 -6.46
C VAL A 67 -24.12 4.48 -5.23
N LEU A 68 -23.10 4.77 -4.43
CA LEU A 68 -22.88 4.05 -3.18
C LEU A 68 -23.77 4.65 -2.08
N PRO A 69 -24.34 3.81 -1.19
CA PRO A 69 -25.05 4.30 -0.02
C PRO A 69 -24.10 5.04 0.94
N PRO A 70 -24.61 5.92 1.83
CA PRO A 70 -23.77 6.77 2.68
C PRO A 70 -22.75 6.01 3.54
N ASP A 71 -23.11 4.83 4.05
CA ASP A 71 -22.25 3.95 4.86
C ASP A 71 -21.11 3.31 4.07
N ARG A 72 -21.13 3.39 2.73
CA ARG A 72 -20.09 2.88 1.82
C ARG A 72 -19.49 3.95 0.91
N SER A 73 -19.98 5.19 0.97
CA SER A 73 -19.54 6.30 0.12
C SER A 73 -18.25 6.95 0.65
N HIS A 74 -17.22 6.11 0.82
CA HIS A 74 -15.87 6.46 1.27
C HIS A 74 -14.83 5.61 0.50
N ALA A 75 -13.54 5.82 0.77
CA ALA A 75 -12.44 5.19 0.02
C ALA A 75 -12.54 3.65 -0.01
N GLY A 76 -12.70 3.00 1.15
CA GLY A 76 -12.90 1.54 1.23
C GLY A 76 -14.06 0.98 0.42
N GLY A 77 -15.23 1.60 0.48
CA GLY A 77 -16.40 1.12 -0.26
C GLY A 77 -16.25 1.30 -1.78
N ALA A 78 -15.71 2.44 -2.21
CA ALA A 78 -15.46 2.70 -3.63
C ALA A 78 -14.38 1.78 -4.20
N ARG A 79 -13.24 1.62 -3.52
CA ARG A 79 -12.16 0.73 -3.95
C ARG A 79 -12.57 -0.74 -3.90
N GLY A 80 -13.30 -1.15 -2.86
CA GLY A 80 -13.86 -2.50 -2.76
C GLY A 80 -14.78 -2.84 -3.93
N LEU A 81 -15.68 -1.91 -4.31
CA LEU A 81 -16.52 -2.12 -5.49
C LEU A 81 -15.68 -2.14 -6.78
N ALA A 82 -14.74 -1.21 -6.96
CA ALA A 82 -13.91 -1.15 -8.17
C ALA A 82 -13.07 -2.43 -8.34
N MET A 83 -12.34 -2.85 -7.31
CA MET A 83 -11.53 -4.08 -7.36
C MET A 83 -12.40 -5.33 -7.49
N GLY A 84 -13.58 -5.37 -6.86
CA GLY A 84 -14.53 -6.47 -7.04
C GLY A 84 -15.06 -6.61 -8.47
N ARG A 85 -15.32 -5.49 -9.15
CA ARG A 85 -15.67 -5.45 -10.58
C ARG A 85 -14.50 -5.85 -11.47
N GLY A 86 -13.28 -5.42 -11.14
CA GLY A 86 -12.07 -5.87 -11.81
C GLY A 86 -11.85 -7.39 -11.68
N ALA A 87 -12.08 -7.94 -10.49
CA ALA A 87 -12.00 -9.38 -10.24
C ALA A 87 -13.04 -10.15 -11.09
N ALA A 88 -14.28 -9.66 -11.12
CA ALA A 88 -15.34 -10.23 -11.96
C ALA A 88 -14.96 -10.20 -13.45
N TRP A 89 -14.38 -9.10 -13.94
CA TRP A 89 -13.93 -9.00 -15.33
C TRP A 89 -12.81 -10.01 -15.64
N LEU A 90 -11.83 -10.18 -14.75
CA LEU A 90 -10.80 -11.22 -14.93
C LEU A 90 -11.43 -12.61 -15.02
N ARG A 91 -12.45 -12.90 -14.21
CA ARG A 91 -13.17 -14.17 -14.24
C ARG A 91 -14.01 -14.38 -15.50
N GLU A 92 -14.71 -13.36 -15.96
CA GLU A 92 -15.42 -13.36 -17.25
C GLU A 92 -14.46 -13.67 -18.42
N ALA A 93 -13.24 -13.16 -18.34
CA ALA A 93 -12.18 -13.43 -19.32
C ALA A 93 -11.49 -14.80 -19.14
N GLY A 94 -11.92 -15.62 -18.17
CA GLY A 94 -11.36 -16.94 -17.90
C GLY A 94 -9.97 -16.93 -17.24
N ALA A 95 -9.54 -15.81 -16.67
CA ALA A 95 -8.22 -15.69 -16.05
C ALA A 95 -8.18 -16.40 -14.68
N THR A 96 -7.24 -17.33 -14.54
CA THR A 96 -6.99 -18.06 -13.28
C THR A 96 -5.83 -17.47 -12.48
N ASP A 97 -4.87 -16.84 -13.16
CA ASP A 97 -3.66 -16.21 -12.61
C ASP A 97 -3.70 -14.67 -12.70
N GLY A 98 -4.91 -14.10 -12.69
CA GLY A 98 -5.13 -12.68 -12.92
C GLY A 98 -4.53 -11.77 -11.84
N VAL A 99 -4.29 -10.51 -12.17
CA VAL A 99 -3.74 -9.49 -11.25
C VAL A 99 -4.64 -8.25 -11.23
N LEU A 100 -4.91 -7.74 -10.04
CA LEU A 100 -5.61 -6.48 -9.83
C LEU A 100 -4.62 -5.42 -9.40
N LEU A 101 -4.59 -4.30 -10.11
CA LEU A 101 -3.87 -3.08 -9.70
C LEU A 101 -4.91 -2.07 -9.24
N SER A 102 -4.64 -1.36 -8.14
CA SER A 102 -5.44 -0.23 -7.66
C SER A 102 -4.60 1.04 -7.70
N THR A 103 -5.21 2.12 -8.16
CA THR A 103 -4.64 3.47 -8.11
C THR A 103 -5.76 4.48 -7.90
N ASP A 104 -5.43 5.61 -7.28
CA ASP A 104 -6.37 6.72 -7.13
C ASP A 104 -6.44 7.53 -8.44
N ALA A 105 -7.59 8.16 -8.69
CA ALA A 105 -7.88 8.88 -9.93
C ALA A 105 -7.06 10.18 -10.12
N ASP A 106 -6.35 10.63 -9.09
CA ASP A 106 -5.49 11.82 -9.09
C ASP A 106 -3.98 11.48 -9.04
N SER A 107 -3.63 10.21 -9.28
CA SER A 107 -2.26 9.71 -9.24
C SER A 107 -1.62 9.67 -10.64
N GLU A 108 -0.29 9.72 -10.69
CA GLU A 108 0.49 9.70 -11.94
C GLU A 108 1.58 8.62 -11.91
N PRO A 109 1.31 7.43 -12.48
CA PRO A 109 2.30 6.35 -12.53
C PRO A 109 3.40 6.61 -13.57
N PRO A 110 4.65 6.21 -13.30
CA PRO A 110 5.69 6.21 -14.33
C PRO A 110 5.37 5.18 -15.44
N PRO A 111 5.99 5.29 -16.63
CA PRO A 111 5.72 4.39 -17.76
C PRO A 111 5.95 2.89 -17.47
N HIS A 112 6.84 2.56 -16.55
CA HIS A 112 7.17 1.16 -16.18
C HIS A 112 6.33 0.61 -15.02
N TRP A 113 5.34 1.35 -14.50
CA TRP A 113 4.61 0.97 -13.27
C TRP A 113 3.91 -0.39 -13.39
N VAL A 114 3.20 -0.65 -14.49
CA VAL A 114 2.54 -1.94 -14.74
C VAL A 114 3.58 -3.07 -14.84
N ALA A 115 4.63 -2.87 -15.64
CA ALA A 115 5.69 -3.84 -15.81
C ALA A 115 6.42 -4.18 -14.49
N ALA A 116 6.70 -3.18 -13.66
CA ALA A 116 7.35 -3.35 -12.36
C ALA A 116 6.48 -4.16 -11.37
N ASN A 117 5.18 -3.88 -11.32
CA ASN A 117 4.25 -4.67 -10.51
C ASN A 117 4.20 -6.13 -10.98
N LEU A 118 4.07 -6.35 -12.29
CA LEU A 118 4.03 -7.70 -12.86
C LEU A 118 5.33 -8.47 -12.62
N ALA A 119 6.49 -7.81 -12.70
CA ALA A 119 7.76 -8.42 -12.39
C ALA A 119 7.85 -8.89 -10.93
N ALA A 120 7.34 -8.10 -9.99
CA ALA A 120 7.29 -8.48 -8.57
C ALA A 120 6.34 -9.65 -8.31
N ILE A 121 5.16 -9.68 -8.95
CA ILE A 121 4.22 -10.81 -8.90
C ILE A 121 4.84 -12.07 -9.51
N ALA A 122 5.48 -11.96 -10.67
CA ALA A 122 6.17 -13.08 -11.33
C ALA A 122 7.33 -13.62 -10.48
N ALA A 123 7.97 -12.78 -9.67
CA ALA A 123 8.97 -13.18 -8.67
C ALA A 123 8.37 -13.81 -7.40
N GLY A 124 7.05 -14.06 -7.39
CA GLY A 124 6.36 -14.81 -6.34
C GLY A 124 5.63 -13.96 -5.30
N ALA A 125 5.55 -12.63 -5.48
CA ALA A 125 4.71 -11.79 -4.63
C ALA A 125 3.22 -12.06 -4.89
N GLU A 126 2.41 -11.99 -3.83
CA GLU A 126 0.95 -12.07 -3.91
C GLU A 126 0.28 -10.71 -3.70
N ALA A 127 1.02 -9.79 -3.06
CA ALA A 127 0.72 -8.37 -2.97
C ALA A 127 1.99 -7.55 -3.20
N VAL A 128 1.86 -6.39 -3.83
CA VAL A 128 2.95 -5.46 -4.11
C VAL A 128 2.51 -4.06 -3.68
N GLY A 129 3.23 -3.48 -2.73
CA GLY A 129 3.07 -2.08 -2.36
C GLY A 129 3.90 -1.16 -3.24
N GLY A 130 3.35 0.01 -3.59
CA GLY A 130 4.10 1.06 -4.27
C GLY A 130 4.35 2.28 -3.40
N ALA A 131 5.52 2.88 -3.58
CA ALA A 131 5.90 4.09 -2.88
C ALA A 131 5.10 5.29 -3.42
N ILE A 132 4.67 6.16 -2.51
CA ILE A 132 4.17 7.48 -2.90
C ILE A 132 5.38 8.42 -3.04
N ARG A 133 5.53 9.01 -4.22
CA ARG A 133 6.47 10.12 -4.43
C ARG A 133 5.67 11.40 -4.56
N ILE A 134 5.94 12.35 -3.67
CA ILE A 134 5.36 13.68 -3.82
C ILE A 134 6.10 14.39 -4.94
N ALA A 135 5.39 14.69 -6.03
CA ALA A 135 5.90 15.51 -7.10
C ALA A 135 5.27 16.91 -7.02
N PRO A 136 6.04 17.99 -7.24
CA PRO A 136 5.45 19.30 -7.43
C PRO A 136 4.61 19.29 -8.72
N GLU A 137 3.62 20.18 -8.80
CA GLU A 137 2.95 20.41 -10.08
C GLU A 137 3.98 20.81 -11.15
N PRO A 138 3.78 20.43 -12.42
CA PRO A 138 4.67 20.80 -13.50
C PRO A 138 4.97 22.31 -13.51
N GLY A 139 6.25 22.67 -13.36
CA GLY A 139 6.70 24.07 -13.33
C GLY A 139 6.78 24.73 -11.95
N ALA A 140 6.39 24.04 -10.87
CA ALA A 140 6.56 24.52 -9.51
C ALA A 140 7.87 24.01 -8.88
N ALA A 141 8.59 24.88 -8.17
CA ALA A 141 9.73 24.45 -7.34
C ALA A 141 9.23 23.73 -6.08
N VAL A 142 9.89 22.64 -5.69
CA VAL A 142 9.62 21.99 -4.40
C VAL A 142 10.19 22.87 -3.29
N PRO A 143 9.40 23.33 -2.31
CA PRO A 143 9.91 24.13 -1.22
C PRO A 143 11.02 23.40 -0.44
N ASP A 144 12.08 24.10 -0.04
CA ASP A 144 13.22 23.52 0.69
C ASP A 144 12.79 22.78 1.97
N TRP A 145 11.80 23.32 2.69
CA TRP A 145 11.26 22.71 3.89
C TRP A 145 10.63 21.33 3.62
N LEU A 146 9.99 21.17 2.45
CA LEU A 146 9.34 19.92 2.07
C LEU A 146 10.40 18.88 1.69
N GLN A 147 11.42 19.28 0.92
CA GLN A 147 12.56 18.42 0.59
C GLN A 147 13.29 17.95 1.87
N ALA A 148 13.56 18.86 2.80
CA ALA A 148 14.21 18.56 4.07
C ALA A 148 13.36 17.63 4.95
N ALA A 149 12.04 17.86 5.02
CA ALA A 149 11.13 17.00 5.76
C ALA A 149 11.09 15.58 5.16
N GLN A 150 10.97 15.46 3.85
CA GLN A 150 10.97 14.18 3.14
C GLN A 150 12.27 13.41 3.36
N ALA A 151 13.43 14.07 3.20
CA ALA A 151 14.74 13.43 3.41
C ALA A 151 14.89 12.91 4.85
N ARG A 152 14.43 13.68 5.84
CA ARG A 152 14.48 13.31 7.26
C ARG A 152 13.60 12.10 7.58
N VAL A 153 12.38 12.07 7.04
CA VAL A 153 11.45 10.94 7.20
C VAL A 153 11.94 9.70 6.45
N ALA A 154 12.43 9.87 5.22
CA ALA A 154 12.97 8.79 4.41
C ALA A 154 14.14 8.08 5.11
N ARG A 155 15.09 8.86 5.66
CA ARG A 155 16.25 8.34 6.38
C ARG A 155 15.86 7.56 7.63
N TYR A 156 14.89 8.06 8.41
CA TYR A 156 14.38 7.35 9.58
C TYR A 156 13.84 5.97 9.19
N TRP A 157 12.93 5.93 8.20
CA TRP A 157 12.32 4.67 7.78
C TRP A 157 13.32 3.73 7.08
N GLU A 158 14.34 4.26 6.40
CA GLU A 158 15.44 3.46 5.88
C GLU A 158 16.22 2.76 7.01
N ALA A 159 16.52 3.48 8.09
CA ALA A 159 17.17 2.92 9.28
C ALA A 159 16.29 1.86 9.97
N VAL A 160 14.97 2.11 10.10
CA VAL A 160 14.01 1.10 10.60
C VAL A 160 14.02 -0.16 9.74
N ARG A 161 13.96 -0.03 8.41
CA ARG A 161 13.95 -1.17 7.48
C ARG A 161 15.27 -1.93 7.48
N ALA A 162 16.40 -1.24 7.64
CA ALA A 162 17.71 -1.85 7.78
C ALA A 162 17.80 -2.68 9.07
N LEU A 163 17.34 -2.13 10.20
CA LEU A 163 17.26 -2.86 11.48
C LEU A 163 16.31 -4.06 11.39
N ALA A 164 15.16 -3.89 10.74
CA ALA A 164 14.22 -4.98 10.48
C ALA A 164 14.89 -6.12 9.71
N HIS A 165 15.65 -5.81 8.65
CA HIS A 165 16.36 -6.82 7.87
C HIS A 165 17.48 -7.51 8.67
N ALA A 166 18.22 -6.77 9.49
CA ALA A 166 19.27 -7.32 10.34
C ALA A 166 18.71 -8.29 11.40
N ILE A 167 17.51 -8.02 11.93
CA ILE A 167 16.88 -8.83 12.98
C ILE A 167 16.00 -9.95 12.41
N ASP A 168 15.01 -9.64 11.57
CA ASP A 168 14.01 -10.58 10.97
C ASP A 168 14.06 -10.50 9.43
N PRO A 169 15.07 -11.08 8.77
CA PRO A 169 15.17 -11.03 7.31
C PRO A 169 14.02 -11.81 6.64
N LEU A 170 13.28 -11.13 5.76
CA LEU A 170 12.18 -11.71 4.99
C LEU A 170 12.62 -11.99 3.55
N PRO A 171 12.76 -13.26 3.12
CA PRO A 171 13.23 -13.59 1.76
C PRO A 171 12.32 -13.09 0.64
N TYR A 172 11.03 -12.91 0.94
CA TYR A 172 10.02 -12.47 -0.03
C TYR A 172 9.90 -10.94 -0.16
N ASP A 173 10.56 -10.19 0.72
CA ASP A 173 10.65 -8.73 0.64
C ASP A 173 12.09 -8.27 0.95
N PRO A 174 13.09 -8.64 0.14
CA PRO A 174 14.49 -8.33 0.43
C PRO A 174 14.83 -6.85 0.19
N PRO A 175 15.88 -6.29 0.82
CA PRO A 175 16.41 -4.99 0.44
C PRO A 175 17.02 -5.02 -0.99
N PRO A 176 17.07 -3.87 -1.70
CA PRO A 176 16.48 -2.58 -1.34
C PRO A 176 14.94 -2.61 -1.42
N ARG A 177 14.27 -1.92 -0.49
CA ARG A 177 12.80 -1.86 -0.38
C ARG A 177 12.34 -0.55 0.28
N HIS A 178 11.18 -0.04 -0.12
CA HIS A 178 10.63 1.22 0.42
C HIS A 178 9.63 1.00 1.57
N GLY A 179 8.96 -0.15 1.66
CA GLY A 179 8.12 -0.52 2.80
C GLY A 179 6.73 0.13 2.86
N ASP A 180 6.30 0.85 1.82
CA ASP A 180 4.99 1.50 1.77
C ASP A 180 3.98 0.68 0.95
N HIS A 181 2.72 0.70 1.34
CA HIS A 181 1.64 0.22 0.50
C HIS A 181 0.41 1.08 0.76
N THR A 182 -0.16 1.63 -0.31
CA THR A 182 -1.29 2.55 -0.20
C THR A 182 -2.31 2.24 -1.29
N GLY A 183 -3.54 2.68 -1.10
CA GLY A 183 -4.61 2.57 -2.11
C GLY A 183 -4.25 3.21 -3.46
N ALA A 184 -3.32 4.16 -3.47
CA ALA A 184 -2.81 4.84 -4.66
C ALA A 184 -1.85 3.99 -5.49
N SER A 185 -1.20 2.97 -4.92
CA SER A 185 -0.41 2.00 -5.68
C SER A 185 -0.34 0.67 -4.93
N LEU A 186 -1.26 -0.23 -5.28
CA LEU A 186 -1.31 -1.59 -4.73
C LEU A 186 -1.64 -2.58 -5.85
N ALA A 187 -0.83 -3.64 -5.98
CA ALA A 187 -1.15 -4.77 -6.84
C ALA A 187 -1.36 -6.04 -6.01
N VAL A 188 -2.33 -6.87 -6.39
CA VAL A 188 -2.63 -8.15 -5.74
C VAL A 188 -2.97 -9.20 -6.78
N THR A 189 -2.60 -10.45 -6.52
CA THR A 189 -3.12 -11.57 -7.33
C THR A 189 -4.61 -11.74 -7.09
N LEU A 190 -5.34 -12.20 -8.11
CA LEU A 190 -6.78 -12.47 -8.03
C LEU A 190 -7.08 -13.48 -6.91
N ALA A 191 -6.25 -14.52 -6.78
CA ALA A 191 -6.39 -15.52 -5.73
C ALA A 191 -6.22 -14.93 -4.33
N ALA A 192 -5.20 -14.08 -4.11
CA ALA A 192 -4.98 -13.43 -2.82
C ALA A 192 -6.11 -12.44 -2.47
N PHE A 193 -6.59 -11.68 -3.46
CA PHE A 193 -7.72 -10.76 -3.28
C PHE A 193 -8.99 -11.48 -2.82
N GLU A 194 -9.33 -12.60 -3.46
CA GLU A 194 -10.50 -13.39 -3.11
C GLU A 194 -10.35 -14.11 -1.77
N ALA A 195 -9.17 -14.67 -1.48
CA ALA A 195 -8.88 -15.30 -0.19
C ALA A 195 -8.96 -14.30 0.98
N ALA A 196 -8.61 -13.03 0.72
CA ALA A 196 -8.76 -11.94 1.68
C ALA A 196 -10.23 -11.47 1.87
N GLY A 197 -11.15 -11.89 1.00
CA GLY A 197 -12.54 -11.43 1.02
C GLY A 197 -12.75 -10.05 0.37
N GLY A 198 -11.78 -9.58 -0.42
CA GLY A 198 -11.80 -8.26 -1.05
C GLY A 198 -11.43 -7.11 -0.10
N VAL A 199 -11.62 -5.86 -0.56
CA VAL A 199 -11.30 -4.67 0.23
C VAL A 199 -12.38 -4.45 1.31
N PRO A 200 -12.00 -4.32 2.60
CA PRO A 200 -12.95 -3.98 3.65
C PRO A 200 -13.59 -2.61 3.42
N ALA A 201 -14.91 -2.52 3.61
CA ALA A 201 -15.66 -1.26 3.53
C ALA A 201 -15.48 -0.44 4.82
N ILE A 202 -14.27 0.09 5.03
CA ILE A 202 -13.95 1.04 6.11
C ILE A 202 -13.54 2.41 5.53
N PRO A 203 -13.77 3.52 6.24
CA PRO A 203 -13.49 4.87 5.71
C PRO A 203 -12.00 5.17 5.50
N THR A 204 -11.13 4.61 6.35
CA THR A 204 -9.69 4.89 6.38
C THR A 204 -8.92 3.61 6.67
N GLY A 205 -7.81 3.40 5.96
CA GLY A 205 -6.91 2.26 6.18
C GLY A 205 -7.39 0.96 5.53
N GLU A 206 -8.29 1.05 4.56
CA GLU A 206 -8.81 -0.06 3.77
C GLU A 206 -7.73 -0.83 3.01
N ASP A 207 -6.67 -0.15 2.59
CA ASP A 207 -5.50 -0.68 1.89
C ASP A 207 -4.65 -1.54 2.83
N ASN A 208 -4.31 -0.99 4.01
CA ASN A 208 -3.66 -1.71 5.09
C ASN A 208 -4.50 -2.91 5.55
N ALA A 209 -5.83 -2.75 5.61
CA ALA A 209 -6.74 -3.83 6.00
C ALA A 209 -6.77 -4.96 4.96
N LEU A 210 -6.79 -4.64 3.66
CA LEU A 210 -6.67 -5.64 2.59
C LEU A 210 -5.32 -6.37 2.67
N VAL A 211 -4.22 -5.64 2.77
CA VAL A 211 -2.88 -6.23 2.88
C VAL A 211 -2.76 -7.12 4.11
N THR A 212 -3.26 -6.65 5.27
CA THR A 212 -3.29 -7.44 6.50
C THR A 212 -4.11 -8.73 6.31
N ALA A 213 -5.25 -8.67 5.61
CA ALA A 213 -6.06 -9.85 5.31
C ALA A 213 -5.32 -10.83 4.37
N ILE A 214 -4.59 -10.33 3.39
CA ILE A 214 -3.72 -11.15 2.51
C ILE A 214 -2.63 -11.84 3.34
N GLU A 215 -1.89 -11.11 4.17
CA GLU A 215 -0.82 -11.70 4.98
C GLU A 215 -1.35 -12.68 6.04
N ARG A 216 -2.55 -12.43 6.62
CA ARG A 216 -3.25 -13.38 7.51
C ARG A 216 -3.66 -14.68 6.81
N ASN A 217 -3.78 -14.66 5.49
CA ASN A 217 -3.94 -15.84 4.66
C ASN A 217 -2.61 -16.40 4.13
N GLY A 218 -1.49 -15.87 4.63
CA GLY A 218 -0.14 -16.34 4.31
C GLY A 218 0.46 -15.72 3.05
N GLY A 219 -0.19 -14.69 2.49
CA GLY A 219 0.25 -14.03 1.27
C GLY A 219 1.57 -13.27 1.43
N ARG A 220 2.42 -13.30 0.39
CA ARG A 220 3.69 -12.57 0.36
C ARG A 220 3.50 -11.13 -0.14
N LEU A 221 3.73 -10.15 0.74
CA LEU A 221 3.81 -8.73 0.41
C LEU A 221 5.24 -8.33 0.05
N ARG A 222 5.41 -7.53 -1.01
CA ARG A 222 6.70 -7.00 -1.45
C ARG A 222 6.67 -5.50 -1.71
N HIS A 223 7.78 -4.81 -1.50
CA HIS A 223 7.93 -3.36 -1.65
C HIS A 223 9.12 -2.97 -2.58
N PRO A 224 9.06 -3.34 -3.87
CA PRO A 224 10.15 -3.07 -4.80
C PRO A 224 10.33 -1.56 -5.06
N PRO A 225 11.56 -1.01 -5.04
CA PRO A 225 11.80 0.44 -5.21
C PRO A 225 11.29 1.05 -6.52
N ASP A 226 11.16 0.23 -7.56
CA ASP A 226 10.70 0.62 -8.90
C ASP A 226 9.17 0.66 -9.03
N VAL A 227 8.43 0.19 -8.01
CA VAL A 227 6.98 0.40 -7.94
C VAL A 227 6.73 1.66 -7.13
N TRP A 228 6.38 2.73 -7.82
CA TRP A 228 6.05 4.00 -7.22
C TRP A 228 5.04 4.76 -8.06
N ILE A 229 4.36 5.71 -7.44
CA ILE A 229 3.43 6.61 -8.10
C ILE A 229 3.67 8.05 -7.64
N ALA A 230 3.52 9.00 -8.56
CA ALA A 230 3.55 10.41 -8.20
C ALA A 230 2.16 10.86 -7.73
N VAL A 231 2.13 11.63 -6.64
CA VAL A 231 0.94 12.37 -6.19
C VAL A 231 1.28 13.85 -6.08
N SER A 232 0.28 14.70 -6.31
CA SER A 232 0.46 16.15 -6.17
C SER A 232 0.79 16.54 -4.72
N ALA A 233 1.70 17.51 -4.55
CA ALA A 233 2.11 18.05 -3.25
C ALA A 233 1.05 18.90 -2.53
N ARG A 234 -0.23 18.71 -2.85
CA ARG A 234 -1.31 19.56 -2.34
C ARG A 234 -1.61 19.29 -0.86
N GLU A 235 -2.02 20.33 -0.16
CA GLU A 235 -2.44 20.25 1.24
C GLU A 235 -3.95 20.10 1.39
N ASP A 236 -4.70 20.30 0.31
CA ASP A 236 -6.13 20.06 0.27
C ASP A 236 -6.40 18.65 -0.26
N GLY A 237 -6.64 17.73 0.68
CA GLY A 237 -6.92 16.34 0.41
C GLY A 237 -8.22 15.93 1.09
N ARG A 238 -8.98 15.06 0.41
CA ARG A 238 -10.31 14.63 0.87
C ARG A 238 -10.26 13.49 1.89
N ALA A 239 -9.14 12.79 1.98
CA ALA A 239 -8.92 11.70 2.94
C ALA A 239 -8.44 12.28 4.28
N THR A 240 -9.19 12.04 5.35
CA THR A 240 -8.74 12.28 6.72
C THR A 240 -7.53 11.37 7.00
N GLY A 241 -6.37 11.96 7.32
CA GLY A 241 -5.12 11.22 7.53
C GLY A 241 -4.36 10.84 6.25
N GLY A 242 -4.72 11.39 5.09
CA GLY A 242 -3.97 11.20 3.84
C GLY A 242 -2.72 12.09 3.72
N MET A 243 -1.95 11.90 2.64
CA MET A 243 -0.70 12.62 2.37
C MET A 243 -0.81 14.14 2.46
N ALA A 244 -1.95 14.72 2.05
CA ALA A 244 -2.18 16.16 2.14
C ALA A 244 -2.18 16.69 3.59
N GLY A 245 -2.75 15.91 4.52
CA GLY A 245 -2.69 16.23 5.95
C GLY A 245 -1.28 16.09 6.50
N GLU A 246 -0.52 15.11 6.01
CA GLU A 246 0.86 14.88 6.42
C GLU A 246 1.81 15.99 5.93
N VAL A 247 1.65 16.46 4.69
CA VAL A 247 2.39 17.62 4.14
C VAL A 247 2.09 18.87 4.98
N ARG A 248 0.82 19.11 5.32
CA ARG A 248 0.42 20.23 6.18
C ARG A 248 1.06 20.16 7.56
N ARG A 249 1.06 18.97 8.18
CA ARG A 249 1.73 18.71 9.46
C ARG A 249 3.22 19.02 9.38
N TRP A 250 3.89 18.60 8.32
CA TRP A 250 5.32 18.90 8.13
C TRP A 250 5.60 20.40 7.94
N ARG A 251 4.72 21.14 7.26
CA ARG A 251 4.82 22.59 7.14
C ARG A 251 4.68 23.26 8.50
N GLU A 252 3.61 22.95 9.24
CA GLU A 252 3.36 23.54 10.56
C GLU A 252 4.54 23.29 11.52
N MET A 253 5.14 22.10 11.44
CA MET A 253 6.35 21.78 12.21
C MET A 253 7.59 22.55 11.75
N ALA A 254 7.76 22.75 10.44
CA ALA A 254 8.86 23.54 9.90
C ALA A 254 8.74 25.03 10.30
N GLU A 255 7.52 25.56 10.32
CA GLU A 255 7.23 26.96 10.71
C GLU A 255 7.35 27.19 12.22
N SER A 256 6.83 26.26 13.04
CA SER A 256 6.84 26.38 14.50
C SER A 256 8.14 25.93 15.16
N GLY A 257 8.98 25.18 14.45
CA GLY A 257 10.14 24.50 15.03
C GLY A 257 9.77 23.35 15.97
N ALA A 258 8.51 22.88 15.94
CA ALA A 258 8.05 21.77 16.78
C ALA A 258 8.83 20.48 16.47
N PRO A 259 9.16 19.67 17.49
CA PRO A 259 9.92 18.45 17.29
C PRO A 259 9.12 17.43 16.48
N HIS A 260 9.78 16.77 15.52
CA HIS A 260 9.23 15.57 14.88
C HIS A 260 9.53 14.36 15.75
N LEU A 261 8.54 13.93 16.53
CA LEU A 261 8.69 12.77 17.39
C LEU A 261 8.31 11.48 16.66
N LEU A 262 9.18 10.48 16.71
CA LEU A 262 8.93 9.12 16.20
C LEU A 262 9.38 8.08 17.22
N PRO A 263 8.91 6.82 17.11
CA PRO A 263 9.35 5.73 17.98
C PRO A 263 10.86 5.56 18.00
N ASP A 264 11.38 5.25 19.17
CA ASP A 264 12.79 5.01 19.43
C ASP A 264 13.28 3.65 18.89
N ALA A 265 14.59 3.43 18.93
CA ALA A 265 15.20 2.24 18.36
C ALA A 265 14.91 0.97 19.17
N ALA A 266 14.74 1.07 20.50
CA ALA A 266 14.45 -0.08 21.35
C ALA A 266 13.05 -0.65 21.08
N PHE A 267 12.06 0.22 20.80
CA PHE A 267 10.74 -0.21 20.35
C PHE A 267 10.82 -1.08 19.09
N TRP A 268 11.51 -0.60 18.05
CA TRP A 268 11.64 -1.33 16.79
C TRP A 268 12.39 -2.65 16.95
N GLN A 269 13.50 -2.64 17.70
CA GLN A 269 14.22 -3.87 18.02
C GLN A 269 13.32 -4.90 18.71
N ALA A 270 12.57 -4.48 19.74
CA ALA A 270 11.66 -5.36 20.47
C ALA A 270 10.57 -5.94 19.55
N LEU A 271 10.01 -5.11 18.66
CA LEU A 271 9.01 -5.54 17.69
C LEU A 271 9.58 -6.58 16.71
N PHE A 272 10.76 -6.33 16.12
CA PHE A 272 11.36 -7.24 15.16
C PHE A 272 11.83 -8.55 15.80
N MET A 273 12.39 -8.50 17.01
CA MET A 273 12.76 -9.70 17.76
C MET A 273 11.53 -10.56 18.11
N ARG A 274 10.41 -9.91 18.48
CA ARG A 274 9.14 -10.61 18.73
C ARG A 274 8.60 -11.27 17.46
N ASN A 275 8.60 -10.56 16.33
CA ASN A 275 8.13 -11.10 15.06
C ASN A 275 8.99 -12.28 14.58
N ARG A 276 10.32 -12.17 14.71
CA ARG A 276 11.23 -13.29 14.46
C ARG A 276 10.94 -14.47 15.38
N ALA A 277 10.78 -14.25 16.68
CA ALA A 277 10.50 -15.32 17.64
C ALA A 277 9.19 -16.07 17.31
N LEU A 278 8.14 -15.34 16.93
CA LEU A 278 6.90 -15.94 16.40
C LEU A 278 7.19 -16.79 15.15
N ARG A 279 7.90 -16.23 14.17
CA ARG A 279 8.22 -16.90 12.91
C ARG A 279 9.01 -18.19 13.11
N ASP A 280 10.08 -18.13 13.89
CA ASP A 280 10.97 -19.26 14.20
C ASP A 280 10.26 -20.34 15.02
N SER A 281 9.20 -19.97 15.76
CA SER A 281 8.41 -20.91 16.54
C SER A 281 7.36 -21.67 15.71
N TRP A 282 6.97 -21.18 14.52
CA TRP A 282 6.00 -21.88 13.67
C TRP A 282 6.60 -23.16 13.06
N PRO A 283 5.87 -24.28 12.97
CA PRO A 283 4.45 -24.48 13.31
C PRO A 283 4.20 -24.92 14.76
N ARG A 284 5.24 -24.99 15.60
CA ARG A 284 5.16 -25.56 16.95
C ARG A 284 4.58 -24.60 18.00
N ALA A 285 4.71 -23.29 17.79
CA ALA A 285 4.32 -22.21 18.71
C ALA A 285 4.90 -22.41 20.12
N ASP A 286 6.21 -22.21 20.27
CA ASP A 286 6.87 -22.25 21.59
C ASP A 286 6.25 -21.22 22.54
N ALA A 287 5.89 -21.67 23.74
CA ALA A 287 5.22 -20.91 24.79
C ALA A 287 6.09 -19.80 25.41
N ARG A 288 7.35 -19.66 25.00
CA ARG A 288 8.32 -18.70 25.56
C ARG A 288 8.13 -17.25 25.08
N ILE A 289 7.11 -16.97 24.27
CA ILE A 289 6.81 -15.61 23.82
C ILE A 289 6.13 -14.87 24.97
N ALA A 290 6.85 -13.91 25.56
CA ALA A 290 6.43 -13.22 26.78
C ALA A 290 5.03 -12.59 26.64
N GLY A 291 4.15 -12.93 27.58
CA GLY A 291 2.80 -12.38 27.67
C GLY A 291 1.76 -13.02 26.74
N ALA A 292 2.13 -14.07 26.00
CA ALA A 292 1.21 -14.82 25.17
C ALA A 292 0.56 -15.98 25.95
N ASP A 293 -0.73 -16.23 25.71
CA ASP A 293 -1.38 -17.47 26.15
C ASP A 293 -0.90 -18.64 25.27
N PRO A 294 -0.24 -19.67 25.84
CA PRO A 294 0.32 -20.78 25.06
C PRO A 294 -0.73 -21.57 24.27
N ASP A 295 -1.93 -21.75 24.82
CA ASP A 295 -2.98 -22.54 24.18
C ASP A 295 -3.59 -21.78 22.99
N ILE A 296 -3.73 -20.46 23.15
CA ILE A 296 -4.16 -19.57 22.06
C ILE A 296 -3.10 -19.57 20.96
N LEU A 297 -1.82 -19.37 21.27
CA LEU A 297 -0.75 -19.39 20.26
C LEU A 297 -0.65 -20.73 19.53
N ALA A 298 -0.72 -21.85 20.26
CA ALA A 298 -0.68 -23.17 19.65
C ALA A 298 -1.87 -23.40 18.70
N ARG A 299 -3.06 -22.90 19.06
CA ARG A 299 -4.23 -22.92 18.16
C ARG A 299 -3.99 -22.06 16.93
N THR A 300 -3.55 -20.81 17.11
CA THR A 300 -3.27 -19.89 16.01
C THR A 300 -2.24 -20.46 15.04
N ALA A 301 -1.19 -21.13 15.52
CA ALA A 301 -0.19 -21.77 14.66
C ALA A 301 -0.78 -22.92 13.84
N ARG A 302 -1.63 -23.76 14.43
CA ARG A 302 -2.32 -24.85 13.70
C ARG A 302 -3.27 -24.34 12.63
N GLU A 303 -3.92 -23.19 12.87
CA GLU A 303 -4.84 -22.55 11.92
C GLU A 303 -4.12 -21.71 10.86
N SER A 304 -2.81 -21.51 10.99
CA SER A 304 -2.01 -20.70 10.08
C SER A 304 -1.35 -21.55 9.01
N VAL A 305 -1.58 -21.18 7.75
CA VAL A 305 -1.08 -21.93 6.58
C VAL A 305 0.45 -21.86 6.41
N ASN A 306 1.08 -20.82 6.96
CA ASN A 306 2.52 -20.63 6.98
C ASN A 306 2.92 -19.66 8.11
N ALA A 307 4.23 -19.42 8.26
CA ALA A 307 4.75 -18.52 9.29
C ALA A 307 4.34 -17.04 9.10
N ILE A 308 4.03 -16.59 7.87
CA ILE A 308 3.53 -15.23 7.60
C ILE A 308 2.15 -15.06 8.25
N ALA A 309 1.24 -15.99 7.95
CA ALA A 309 -0.10 -16.03 8.55
C ALA A 309 -0.02 -16.11 10.07
N PHE A 310 0.88 -16.94 10.60
CA PHE A 310 1.04 -17.09 12.04
C PHE A 310 1.45 -15.79 12.73
N VAL A 311 2.50 -15.13 12.26
CA VAL A 311 2.96 -13.85 12.83
C VAL A 311 1.82 -12.82 12.83
N LYS A 312 1.13 -12.66 11.69
CA LYS A 312 0.08 -11.65 11.51
C LYS A 312 -1.23 -11.94 12.25
N ARG A 313 -1.49 -13.22 12.57
CA ARG A 313 -2.62 -13.62 13.41
C ARG A 313 -2.29 -13.56 14.90
N ALA A 314 -1.04 -13.80 15.27
CA ALA A 314 -0.59 -13.81 16.66
C ALA A 314 -0.33 -12.40 17.22
N GLU A 315 0.21 -11.48 16.42
CA GLU A 315 0.58 -10.12 16.85
C GLU A 315 -0.52 -9.38 17.64
N PRO A 316 -1.80 -9.36 17.23
CA PRO A 316 -2.87 -8.69 17.98
C PRO A 316 -3.24 -9.36 19.30
N LEU A 317 -2.78 -10.59 19.54
CA LEU A 317 -3.06 -11.39 20.74
C LEU A 317 -1.99 -11.17 21.82
N LEU A 318 -0.91 -10.47 21.48
CA LEU A 318 0.22 -10.19 22.38
C LEU A 318 0.03 -8.84 23.08
N PRO A 319 0.60 -8.65 24.29
CA PRO A 319 0.60 -7.35 24.93
C PRO A 319 1.24 -6.27 24.04
N PRO A 320 0.64 -5.08 23.93
CA PRO A 320 1.17 -4.02 23.08
C PRO A 320 2.58 -3.62 23.53
N LEU A 321 3.44 -3.32 22.56
CA LEU A 321 4.72 -2.65 22.82
C LEU A 321 4.45 -1.14 22.87
N THR A 322 5.00 -0.47 23.88
CA THR A 322 4.87 0.98 24.03
C THR A 322 6.19 1.64 23.63
N PRO A 323 6.20 2.52 22.61
CA PRO A 323 7.41 3.24 22.23
C PRO A 323 7.72 4.37 23.18
N GLU A 324 9.01 4.68 23.36
CA GLU A 324 9.41 6.02 23.73
C GLU A 324 9.46 6.89 22.47
N TRP A 325 9.07 8.16 22.61
CA TRP A 325 9.02 9.09 21.50
C TRP A 325 10.23 10.02 21.57
N HIS A 326 11.01 10.05 20.50
CA HIS A 326 12.22 10.87 20.41
C HIS A 326 12.21 11.72 19.15
N GLU A 327 12.91 12.86 19.21
CA GLU A 327 13.13 13.69 18.03
C GLU A 327 13.81 12.86 16.94
N ILE A 328 13.30 12.96 15.72
CA ILE A 328 13.60 12.07 14.60
C ILE A 328 15.10 11.97 14.32
N ALA A 329 15.88 13.05 14.48
CA ALA A 329 17.33 12.97 14.25
C ALA A 329 18.04 12.13 15.31
N ARG A 330 17.61 12.20 16.59
CA ARG A 330 18.07 11.29 17.64
C ARG A 330 17.65 9.86 17.35
N ALA A 331 16.34 9.62 17.14
CA ALA A 331 15.81 8.28 16.91
C ALA A 331 16.49 7.59 15.70
N THR A 332 16.75 8.34 14.62
CA THR A 332 17.45 7.84 13.43
C THR A 332 18.89 7.45 13.72
N ARG A 333 19.65 8.26 14.47
CA ARG A 333 21.04 7.92 14.84
C ARG A 333 21.10 6.67 15.71
N ASP A 334 20.17 6.53 16.64
CA ASP A 334 20.10 5.37 17.54
C ASP A 334 19.79 4.09 16.73
N LEU A 335 18.85 4.17 15.77
CA LEU A 335 18.57 3.07 14.83
C LEU A 335 19.79 2.70 13.97
N GLU A 336 20.47 3.67 13.37
CA GLU A 336 21.65 3.45 12.55
C GLU A 336 22.80 2.83 13.33
N ALA A 337 22.96 3.19 14.61
CA ALA A 337 23.99 2.63 15.48
C ALA A 337 23.78 1.14 15.80
N MET A 338 22.53 0.65 15.76
CA MET A 338 22.23 -0.76 16.02
C MET A 338 22.50 -1.70 14.84
N VAL A 339 22.69 -1.15 13.64
CA VAL A 339 22.93 -1.92 12.40
C VAL A 339 24.41 -1.93 11.99
N ARG A 340 25.25 -1.08 12.62
CA ARG A 340 26.70 -1.02 12.42
C ARG A 340 27.41 -2.07 13.26
#